data_AF-A0A316HKA5-F1
#
_entry.id   AF-A0A316HKA5-F1
#
_cell.length_a   1.000
_cell.length_b   1.000
_cell.length_c   1.000
_cell.angle_alpha   90.00
_cell.angle_beta   90.00
_cell.angle_gamma   90.00
#
_symmetry.space_group_name_H-M   'P 1'
#
loop_
_entity.id
_entity.type
_entity.pdbx_description
1 polymer ?
#
loop_
_entity_poly.entity_id
_entity_poly.type
_entity_poly.pdbx_seq_one_letter_code
_entity_poly.pdbx_strand_id
1 'polypeptide(L)' 'MPLPDGHTLLATASYDATVRLWDPSIQAQLKAIDVVGTPVYAIDPWHQSMIAVAMDDGVAVLSVGLV' A
#
# COMPACT_ATOMS: atom_id res chain seq x y z
N MET A 1 2.61 6.96 -4.69
CA MET A 1 2.86 7.57 -3.36
C MET A 1 4.22 8.25 -3.39
N PRO A 2 4.25 9.59 -3.40
CA PRO A 2 5.51 10.32 -3.27
C PRO A 2 6.04 10.18 -1.83
N LEU A 3 7.34 9.97 -1.70
CA LEU A 3 8.06 9.97 -0.44
C LEU A 3 8.79 11.31 -0.26
N PRO A 4 9.12 11.70 0.98
CA PRO A 4 9.83 12.95 1.26
C PRO A 4 11.22 13.07 0.59
N ASP A 5 11.85 11.95 0.22
CA ASP A 5 13.12 11.89 -0.50
C ASP A 5 12.99 12.12 -2.02
N GLY A 6 11.78 12.36 -2.52
CA GLY A 6 11.49 12.54 -3.94
C GLY A 6 11.25 11.24 -4.71
N HIS A 7 11.40 10.08 -4.07
CA HIS A 7 11.06 8.80 -4.69
C HIS A 7 9.55 8.64 -4.75
N THR A 8 9.05 7.98 -5.80
CA THR A 8 7.63 7.63 -5.91
C THR A 8 7.49 6.13 -5.90
N LEU A 9 6.78 5.62 -4.89
CA LEU A 9 6.43 4.22 -4.81
C LEU A 9 5.08 3.98 -5.47
N LEU A 10 4.96 2.82 -6.12
CA LEU A 10 3.69 2.28 -6.56
C LEU A 10 3.12 1.42 -5.44
N ALA A 11 1.83 1.60 -5.14
CA ALA A 11 1.08 0.70 -4.28
C ALA A 11 0.02 0.00 -5.12
N THR A 12 -0.20 -1.29 -4.87
CA THR A 12 -1.24 -2.09 -5.53
C THR A 12 -1.98 -2.92 -4.49
N ALA A 13 -3.31 -2.93 -4.57
CA ALA A 13 -4.14 -3.87 -3.83
C ALA A 13 -4.43 -5.11 -4.66
N SER A 14 -4.76 -6.19 -3.95
CA SER A 14 -5.02 -7.48 -4.55
C SER A 14 -6.09 -8.25 -3.77
N TYR A 15 -6.79 -9.13 -4.49
CA TYR A 15 -7.79 -10.03 -3.93
C TYR A 15 -7.16 -11.13 -3.05
N ASP A 16 -5.84 -11.32 -3.13
CA ASP A 16 -5.07 -12.22 -2.26
C ASP A 16 -4.87 -11.67 -0.82
N ALA A 17 -5.65 -10.67 -0.44
CA ALA A 17 -5.57 -9.96 0.83
C ALA A 17 -4.25 -9.22 1.09
N THR A 18 -3.51 -8.88 0.03
CA THR A 18 -2.26 -8.13 0.16
C THR A 18 -2.32 -6.74 -0.46
N VAL A 19 -1.66 -5.79 0.20
CA VAL A 19 -1.18 -4.57 -0.42
C VAL A 19 0.32 -4.70 -0.66
N ARG A 20 0.75 -4.44 -1.89
CA ARG A 20 2.15 -4.51 -2.30
C ARG A 20 2.69 -3.14 -2.65
N LEU A 21 3.92 -2.90 -2.24
CA LEU A 21 4.68 -1.69 -2.50
C LEU A 21 5.84 -2.01 -3.43
N TRP A 22 6.00 -1.18 -4.43
CA TRP A 22 6.97 -1.37 -5.50
C TRP A 22 7.80 -0.10 -5.67
N ASP A 23 9.09 -0.29 -5.90
CA ASP A 23 9.95 0.76 -6.43
C ASP A 23 10.11 0.54 -7.93
N PRO A 24 9.50 1.40 -8.77
CA PRO A 24 9.60 1.27 -10.21
C PRO A 24 11.00 1.60 -10.76
N SER A 25 11.83 2.34 -10.01
CA SER A 25 13.18 2.71 -10.45
C SER A 25 14.13 1.50 -10.49
N ILE A 26 13.94 0.56 -9.56
CA ILE A 26 14.69 -0.70 -9.47
C ILE A 26 13.86 -1.91 -9.90
N GLN A 27 12.62 -1.70 -10.36
CA GLN A 27 11.69 -2.73 -10.82
C GLN A 27 11.49 -3.87 -9.81
N ALA A 28 11.39 -3.52 -8.53
CA ALA A 28 11.33 -4.50 -7.45
C ALA A 28 10.15 -4.24 -6.50
N GLN A 29 9.59 -5.33 -5.97
CA GLN A 29 8.67 -5.29 -4.84
C GLN A 29 9.49 -5.01 -3.56
N LEU A 30 9.15 -3.94 -2.85
CA LEU A 30 9.80 -3.60 -1.58
C LEU A 30 9.15 -4.32 -0.39
N LYS A 31 7.82 -4.42 -0.42
CA LYS A 31 7.04 -4.94 0.72
C LYS A 31 5.70 -5.50 0.28
N ALA A 32 5.26 -6.55 0.95
CA ALA A 32 3.88 -7.03 0.92
C ALA A 32 3.32 -6.93 2.35
N ILE A 33 2.12 -6.35 2.47
CA ILE A 33 1.40 -6.17 3.72
C ILE A 33 0.16 -7.04 3.62
N ASP A 34 0.07 -8.04 4.48
CA ASP A 34 -1.15 -8.86 4.65
C ASP A 34 -2.17 -8.04 5.44
N VAL A 35 -3.36 -7.86 4.86
CA VAL A 35 -4.46 -7.13 5.46
C VAL A 35 -5.43 -8.11 6.12
N VAL A 36 -4.90 -8.96 6.99
CA VAL A 36 -5.65 -9.91 7.83
C VAL A 36 -6.61 -10.80 7.01
N GLY A 37 -6.17 -11.24 5.83
CA GLY A 37 -6.91 -12.20 5.00
C GLY A 37 -8.20 -11.67 4.34
N THR A 38 -8.47 -10.36 4.38
CA THR A 38 -9.61 -9.77 3.67
C THR A 38 -9.18 -9.22 2.30
N PRO A 39 -9.92 -9.51 1.22
CA PRO A 39 -9.64 -8.93 -0.09
C PRO A 39 -9.62 -7.39 -0.06
N VAL A 40 -8.65 -6.79 -0.74
CA VAL A 40 -8.56 -5.34 -0.86
C VAL A 40 -9.04 -4.90 -2.23
N TYR A 41 -10.09 -4.10 -2.27
CA TYR A 41 -10.76 -3.70 -3.52
C TYR A 41 -10.29 -2.35 -4.05
N ALA A 42 -9.96 -1.43 -3.15
CA ALA A 42 -9.50 -0.11 -3.50
C ALA A 42 -8.44 0.37 -2.53
N ILE A 43 -7.51 1.17 -3.06
CA ILE A 43 -6.46 1.83 -2.28
C ILE A 43 -6.38 3.29 -2.67
N ASP A 44 -6.13 4.14 -1.68
CA ASP A 44 -5.91 5.56 -1.90
C ASP A 44 -4.71 6.03 -1.07
N PRO A 45 -3.75 6.77 -1.66
CA PRO A 45 -2.73 7.45 -0.90
C PRO A 45 -3.37 8.41 0.10
N TRP A 46 -2.97 8.29 1.37
CA TRP A 46 -3.35 9.24 2.41
C TRP A 46 -2.10 10.00 2.89
N HIS A 47 -2.20 10.65 4.05
CA HIS A 47 -1.27 11.65 4.52
C HIS A 47 -0.02 10.95 5.07
N GLN A 48 1.17 11.50 4.79
CA GLN A 48 2.43 11.09 5.42
C GLN A 48 2.67 9.57 5.46
N SER A 49 2.85 8.97 4.28
CA SER A 49 3.14 7.53 4.13
C SER A 49 2.04 6.61 4.66
N MET A 50 0.80 7.09 4.74
CA MET A 50 -0.36 6.26 5.05
C MET A 50 -1.14 5.95 3.78
N ILE A 51 -1.84 4.82 3.79
CA ILE A 51 -2.76 4.42 2.73
C ILE A 51 -4.10 4.03 3.35
N ALA A 52 -5.19 4.45 2.72
CA ALA A 52 -6.52 3.92 3.00
C ALA A 52 -6.73 2.66 2.16
N VAL A 53 -7.29 1.61 2.76
CA VAL A 53 -7.64 0.36 2.10
C VAL A 53 -9.13 0.07 2.32
N ALA A 54 -9.87 -0.22 1.25
CA ALA A 54 -11.29 -0.59 1.33
C ALA A 54 -11.46 -2.10 1.14
N MET A 55 -12.22 -2.71 2.04
CA MET A 55 -12.40 -4.16 2.21
C MET A 55 -13.89 -4.46 2.49
N ASP A 56 -14.24 -5.75 2.59
CA ASP A 56 -15.62 -6.18 2.88
C ASP A 56 -16.12 -5.75 4.26
N ASP A 57 -15.22 -5.68 5.25
CA ASP A 57 -15.53 -5.36 6.64
C ASP A 57 -15.35 -3.87 6.98
N GLY A 58 -14.93 -3.05 6.01
CA GLY A 58 -14.86 -1.60 6.14
C GLY A 58 -13.61 -0.98 5.51
N VAL A 59 -13.13 0.09 6.11
CA VAL A 59 -11.93 0.82 5.68
C VAL A 59 -10.90 0.79 6.79
N ALA A 60 -9.67 0.40 6.45
CA ALA A 60 -8.53 0.49 7.34
C ALA A 60 -7.50 1.49 6.82
N VAL A 61 -6.64 1.94 7.71
CA VAL A 61 -5.56 2.86 7.38
C VAL A 61 -4.25 2.23 7.80
N LEU A 62 -3.36 2.06 6.83
CA LEU A 62 -2.11 1.35 7.04
C LEU A 62 -0.96 2.33 6.97
N SER A 63 -0.03 2.23 7.91
CA SER A 63 1.26 2.91 7.82
C SER A 63 2.17 2.12 6.89
N VAL A 64 2.64 2.80 5.85
CA VAL A 64 3.71 2.32 5.00
C VAL A 64 5.02 2.70 5.69
N GLY A 65 5.40 1.92 6.70
CA GLY A 65 6.62 2.16 7.49
C GLY A 65 7.89 1.99 6.66
N LEU A 66 8.22 2.99 5.85
CA LEU A 66 9.42 3.09 5.02
C LEU A 66 10.39 4.18 5.47
N VAL A 67 10.03 4.96 6.49
CA VAL A 67 10.93 5.79 7.31
C VAL A 67 10.28 6.04 8.67
#